data_AF-A0A3N5HTW7-F1
#
_entry.id   AF-A0A3N5HTW7-F1
#
_cell.length_a   1.000
_cell.length_b   1.000
_cell.length_c   1.000
_cell.angle_alpha   90.00
_cell.angle_beta   90.00
_cell.angle_gamma   90.00
#
_symmetry.space_group_name_H-M   'P 1'
#
loop_
_entity.id
_entity.type
_entity.pdbx_description
1 polymer ?
#
loop_
_entity_poly.entity_id
_entity_poly.type
_entity_poly.pdbx_seq_one_letter_code
_entity_poly.pdbx_strand_id
1 'polypeptide(L)'
;MGNFAVPTFKDGGMTNETLGFMVFPEITPGIPRAEEAPTDTFHIPSGAKNKEDAKKFLAYLGSAEAQTKMNATLNQLPVNNQSTVGDDPFIKAGFEMLSSAYALAQFFDRDAPADMAKAGMEGFQEFMVKPENVDAILERLEKVRQKVYK
;
A
#
# COMPACT_ATOMS: atom_id res chain seq x y z
N MET A 1 2.84 -7.21 -9.14
CA MET A 1 1.92 -7.21 -7.98
C MET A 1 2.77 -7.15 -6.72
N GLY A 2 2.32 -6.41 -5.70
CA GLY A 2 3.07 -6.27 -4.44
C GLY A 2 3.10 -7.58 -3.63
N ASN A 3 3.87 -7.55 -2.53
CA ASN A 3 4.08 -8.73 -1.67
C ASN A 3 2.81 -9.33 -1.07
N PHE A 4 1.71 -8.57 -1.01
CA PHE A 4 0.42 -9.07 -0.51
C PHE A 4 -0.12 -10.28 -1.27
N ALA A 5 0.23 -10.45 -2.55
CA ALA A 5 -0.25 -11.56 -3.39
C ALA A 5 0.62 -12.83 -3.27
N VAL A 6 1.82 -12.71 -2.68
CA VAL A 6 2.78 -13.82 -2.56
C VAL A 6 2.19 -15.04 -1.83
N PRO A 7 1.49 -14.91 -0.68
CA PRO A 7 0.88 -16.05 -0.02
C PRO A 7 -0.11 -16.79 -0.92
N THR A 8 -0.98 -16.06 -1.63
CA THR A 8 -1.96 -16.65 -2.55
C THR A 8 -1.31 -17.40 -3.71
N PHE A 9 -0.21 -16.88 -4.26
CA PHE A 9 0.53 -17.60 -5.32
C PHE A 9 1.25 -18.84 -4.80
N LYS A 10 1.79 -18.79 -3.58
CA LYS A 10 2.40 -19.95 -2.92
C LYS A 10 1.35 -21.04 -2.63
N ASP A 11 0.17 -20.65 -2.15
CA ASP A 11 -0.97 -21.57 -1.96
C ASP A 11 -1.43 -22.18 -3.30
N GLY A 12 -1.30 -21.43 -4.39
CA GLY A 12 -1.52 -21.89 -5.77
C GLY A 12 -0.43 -22.78 -6.35
N GLY A 13 0.62 -23.11 -5.58
CA GLY A 13 1.70 -24.02 -5.98
C GLY A 13 2.95 -23.35 -6.54
N MET A 14 3.04 -22.01 -6.56
CA MET A 14 4.29 -21.33 -6.88
C MET A 14 5.31 -21.46 -5.73
N THR A 15 6.59 -21.43 -6.08
CA THR A 15 7.71 -21.53 -5.15
C THR A 15 8.62 -20.32 -5.31
N ASN A 16 9.66 -20.21 -4.48
CA ASN A 16 10.63 -19.13 -4.63
C ASN A 16 11.42 -19.25 -5.96
N GLU A 17 11.43 -20.42 -6.60
CA GLU A 17 12.06 -20.67 -7.90
C GLU A 17 11.15 -20.28 -9.08
N THR A 18 9.83 -20.22 -8.87
CA THR A 18 8.84 -19.96 -9.94
C THR A 18 8.11 -18.63 -9.77
N LEU A 19 8.25 -17.97 -8.62
CA LEU A 19 7.71 -16.65 -8.33
C LEU A 19 8.86 -15.65 -8.15
N GLY A 20 8.81 -14.55 -8.90
CA GLY A 20 9.78 -13.46 -8.83
C GLY A 20 9.16 -12.15 -8.33
N PHE A 21 10.02 -11.22 -7.95
CA PHE A 21 9.68 -9.83 -7.65
C PHE A 21 10.39 -8.91 -8.64
N MET A 22 9.67 -7.92 -9.17
CA MET A 22 10.26 -6.89 -10.02
C MET A 22 9.54 -5.56 -9.80
N VAL A 23 10.30 -4.48 -9.93
CA VAL A 23 9.75 -3.12 -9.98
C VAL A 23 8.98 -2.92 -11.28
N PHE A 24 7.99 -2.05 -11.26
CA PHE A 24 7.30 -1.67 -12.49
C PHE A 24 8.28 -0.93 -13.43
N PRO A 25 8.28 -1.21 -14.75
CA PRO A 25 9.23 -0.60 -15.67
C PRO A 25 9.01 0.90 -15.84
N GLU A 26 10.10 1.64 -16.09
CA GLU A 26 10.00 3.05 -16.48
C GLU A 26 9.26 3.16 -17.82
N ILE A 27 8.19 3.95 -17.86
CA ILE A 27 7.42 4.24 -19.09
C ILE A 27 7.92 5.53 -19.74
N THR A 28 8.14 6.57 -18.94
CA THR A 28 8.48 7.91 -19.42
C THR A 28 9.79 8.37 -18.79
N PRO A 29 10.84 8.61 -19.60
CA PRO A 29 12.13 9.05 -19.10
C PRO A 29 12.03 10.31 -18.24
N GLY A 30 12.70 10.29 -17.10
CA GLY A 30 12.84 11.47 -16.21
C GLY A 30 11.67 11.69 -15.25
N ILE A 31 10.66 10.82 -15.23
CA ILE A 31 9.67 10.79 -14.15
C ILE A 31 10.25 9.99 -12.98
N PRO A 32 10.38 10.58 -11.77
CA PRO A 32 10.87 9.85 -10.60
C PRO A 32 9.99 8.64 -10.27
N ARG A 33 10.62 7.51 -9.94
CA ARG A 33 9.90 6.28 -9.56
C ARG A 33 9.27 6.43 -8.19
N ALA A 34 7.94 6.41 -8.13
CA ALA A 34 7.16 6.27 -6.91
C ALA A 34 6.57 4.86 -6.82
N GLU A 35 6.24 4.40 -5.62
CA GLU A 35 5.72 3.06 -5.37
C GLU A 35 4.52 3.08 -4.42
N GLU A 36 3.71 2.04 -4.49
CA GLU A 36 2.59 1.82 -3.57
C GLU A 36 3.07 1.12 -2.30
N ALA A 37 2.88 1.77 -1.14
CA ALA A 37 3.20 1.21 0.18
C ALA A 37 2.17 1.60 1.23
N PRO A 38 0.96 0.99 1.19
CA PRO A 38 -0.07 1.22 2.19
C PRO A 38 0.47 0.96 3.60
N THR A 39 0.40 1.96 4.45
CA THR A 39 0.92 1.95 5.81
C THR A 39 -0.22 2.10 6.79
N ASP A 40 -0.38 1.12 7.67
CA ASP A 40 -1.37 1.19 8.73
C ASP A 40 -0.86 2.09 9.87
N THR A 41 -1.79 2.78 10.51
CA THR A 41 -1.48 3.82 11.50
C THR A 41 -2.32 3.66 12.76
N PHE A 42 -1.73 4.02 13.90
CA PHE A 42 -2.40 4.02 15.19
C PHE A 42 -2.66 5.45 15.62
N HIS A 43 -3.87 5.72 16.12
CA HIS A 43 -4.31 7.08 16.45
C HIS A 43 -4.86 7.16 17.86
N ILE A 44 -4.68 8.34 18.49
CA ILE A 44 -5.36 8.70 19.74
C ILE A 44 -6.55 9.58 19.36
N PRO A 45 -7.81 9.13 19.59
CA PRO A 45 -8.97 9.98 19.35
C PRO A 45 -8.92 11.28 20.16
N SER A 46 -9.41 12.38 19.59
CA SER A 46 -9.41 13.69 20.25
C SER A 46 -10.13 13.68 21.61
N GLY A 47 -11.18 12.85 21.74
CA GLY A 47 -11.97 12.64 22.96
C GLY A 47 -11.45 11.55 23.92
N ALA A 48 -10.25 11.00 23.72
CA ALA A 48 -9.71 9.97 24.61
C ALA A 48 -9.55 10.49 26.05
N LYS A 49 -10.00 9.70 27.03
CA LYS A 49 -9.95 10.06 28.46
C LYS A 49 -8.56 9.89 29.09
N ASN A 50 -7.78 8.89 28.64
CA ASN A 50 -6.45 8.59 29.15
C ASN A 50 -5.37 8.81 28.07
N LYS A 51 -5.10 10.07 27.73
CA LYS A 51 -4.15 10.43 26.67
C LYS A 51 -2.70 10.15 27.04
N GLU A 52 -2.36 10.22 28.33
CA GLU A 52 -0.99 9.97 28.77
C GLU A 52 -0.56 8.53 28.52
N ASP A 53 -1.35 7.56 28.96
CA ASP A 53 -1.01 6.15 28.74
C ASP A 53 -1.17 5.75 27.28
N ALA A 54 -2.13 6.34 26.54
CA ALA A 54 -2.23 6.13 25.10
C ALA A 54 -0.94 6.57 24.37
N LYS A 55 -0.34 7.71 24.76
CA LYS A 55 0.96 8.16 24.20
C LYS A 55 2.10 7.20 24.58
N LYS A 56 2.15 6.73 25.83
CA LYS A 56 3.16 5.72 26.25
C LYS A 56 3.02 4.45 25.43
N PHE A 57 1.80 4.00 25.17
CA PHE A 57 1.54 2.83 24.34
C PHE A 57 1.94 3.05 22.89
N LEU A 58 1.61 4.19 22.27
CA LEU A 58 2.08 4.51 20.92
C LEU A 58 3.62 4.57 20.83
N ALA A 59 4.29 5.12 21.85
CA ALA A 59 5.75 5.12 21.92
C ALA A 59 6.32 3.70 21.99
N TYR A 60 5.70 2.80 22.77
CA TYR A 60 6.07 1.39 22.79
C TYR A 60 5.82 0.71 21.44
N LEU A 61 4.67 0.93 20.80
CA LEU A 61 4.36 0.36 19.48
C LEU A 61 5.36 0.78 18.40
N GLY A 62 5.90 2.01 18.49
CA GLY A 62 6.93 2.49 17.58
C GLY A 62 8.35 1.97 17.87
N SER A 63 8.56 1.24 18.97
CA SER A 63 9.87 0.67 19.33
C SER A 63 10.25 -0.49 18.41
N ALA A 64 11.57 -0.71 18.26
CA ALA A 64 12.11 -1.82 17.48
C ALA A 64 11.63 -3.18 18.02
N GLU A 65 11.52 -3.33 19.34
CA GLU A 65 11.06 -4.56 19.97
C GLU A 65 9.61 -4.88 19.59
N ALA A 66 8.70 -3.90 19.75
CA ALA A 66 7.29 -4.10 19.45
C ALA A 66 7.07 -4.34 17.94
N GLN A 67 7.74 -3.56 17.08
CA GLN A 67 7.66 -3.73 15.64
C GLN A 67 8.22 -5.09 15.18
N THR A 68 9.33 -5.55 15.77
CA THR A 68 9.87 -6.90 15.49
C THR A 68 8.87 -8.00 15.86
N LYS A 69 8.27 -7.91 17.06
CA LYS A 69 7.27 -8.89 17.53
C LYS A 69 6.01 -8.88 16.66
N MET A 70 5.51 -7.70 16.33
CA MET A 70 4.32 -7.54 15.48
C MET A 70 4.59 -8.10 14.08
N ASN A 71 5.77 -7.79 13.51
CA ASN A 71 6.11 -8.20 12.17
C ASN A 71 6.31 -9.71 12.02
N ALA A 72 6.79 -10.39 13.07
CA ALA A 72 6.87 -11.86 13.10
C ALA A 72 5.51 -12.54 12.89
N THR A 73 4.40 -11.85 13.21
CA THR A 73 3.03 -12.34 13.00
C THR A 73 2.43 -11.82 11.70
N LEU A 74 2.60 -10.53 11.40
CA LEU A 74 1.96 -9.88 10.24
C LEU A 74 2.66 -10.22 8.91
N ASN A 75 3.94 -10.58 8.96
CA ASN A 75 4.78 -10.84 7.78
C ASN A 75 4.79 -9.66 6.78
N GLN A 76 5.01 -8.46 7.29
CA GLN A 76 5.07 -7.19 6.54
C GLN A 76 6.47 -6.55 6.66
N LEU A 77 6.58 -5.26 6.33
CA LEU A 77 7.78 -4.46 6.57
C LEU A 77 7.57 -3.57 7.80
N PRO A 78 8.47 -3.62 8.80
CA PRO A 78 8.38 -2.74 9.95
C PRO A 78 8.80 -1.32 9.58
N VAL A 79 8.12 -0.32 10.15
CA VAL A 79 8.46 1.09 9.90
C VAL A 79 9.69 1.56 10.69
N ASN A 80 10.02 0.88 11.80
CA ASN A 80 11.20 1.18 12.59
C ASN A 80 12.41 0.43 12.00
N ASN A 81 13.43 1.19 11.57
CA ASN A 81 14.63 0.70 10.91
C ASN A 81 15.58 -0.14 11.79
N GLN A 82 15.36 -0.18 13.11
CA GLN A 82 16.09 -1.03 14.06
C GLN A 82 15.38 -2.36 14.32
N SER A 83 14.21 -2.59 13.70
CA SER A 83 13.45 -3.83 13.85
C SER A 83 14.05 -4.94 12.99
N THR A 84 13.87 -6.19 13.41
CA THR A 84 14.22 -7.34 12.57
C THR A 84 13.21 -7.51 11.44
N VAL A 85 13.72 -7.74 10.23
CA VAL A 85 12.93 -8.11 9.05
C VAL A 85 13.10 -9.61 8.81
N GLY A 86 12.04 -10.30 8.42
CA GLY A 86 12.10 -11.73 8.10
C GLY A 86 13.01 -12.03 6.90
N ASP A 87 13.45 -13.28 6.78
CA ASP A 87 14.36 -13.72 5.72
C ASP A 87 13.68 -13.99 4.36
N ASP A 88 12.37 -13.74 4.25
CA ASP A 88 11.62 -13.97 3.01
C ASP A 88 12.18 -13.10 1.85
N PRO A 89 12.49 -13.71 0.69
CA PRO A 89 13.13 -13.01 -0.42
C PRO A 89 12.27 -11.89 -1.01
N PHE A 90 10.93 -12.03 -0.96
CA PHE A 90 10.01 -11.01 -1.47
C PHE A 90 9.94 -9.81 -0.52
N ILE A 91 9.98 -10.06 0.79
CA ILE A 91 10.06 -8.99 1.79
C ILE A 91 11.37 -8.19 1.63
N LYS A 92 12.50 -8.86 1.43
CA LYS A 92 13.80 -8.19 1.19
C LYS A 92 13.79 -7.37 -0.11
N ALA A 93 13.30 -7.93 -1.21
CA ALA A 93 13.20 -7.23 -2.48
C ALA A 93 12.26 -6.02 -2.39
N GLY A 94 11.11 -6.17 -1.71
CA GLY A 94 10.20 -5.07 -1.44
C GLY A 94 10.83 -3.96 -0.58
N PHE A 95 11.60 -4.32 0.44
CA PHE A 95 12.32 -3.34 1.27
C PHE A 95 13.34 -2.52 0.46
N GLU A 96 14.14 -3.18 -0.38
CA GLU A 96 15.12 -2.51 -1.24
C GLU A 96 14.44 -1.57 -2.25
N MET A 97 13.35 -2.03 -2.88
CA MET A 97 12.54 -1.22 -3.78
C MET A 97 12.00 0.03 -3.06
N LEU A 98 11.35 -0.13 -1.91
CA LEU A 98 10.73 0.98 -1.18
C LEU A 98 11.77 1.96 -0.64
N SER A 99 12.95 1.47 -0.22
CA SER A 99 14.04 2.31 0.28
C SER A 99 14.65 3.21 -0.80
N SER A 100 14.39 2.92 -2.09
CA SER A 100 14.88 3.69 -3.23
C SER A 100 13.77 4.40 -4.00
N ALA A 101 12.52 4.34 -3.55
CA ALA A 101 11.41 5.06 -4.15
C ALA A 101 11.51 6.57 -3.83
N TYR A 102 11.20 7.40 -4.81
CA TYR A 102 11.12 8.87 -4.64
C TYR A 102 9.98 9.27 -3.71
N ALA A 103 8.84 8.60 -3.82
CA ALA A 103 7.65 8.82 -3.01
C ALA A 103 6.86 7.53 -2.84
N LEU A 104 6.07 7.48 -1.76
CA LEU A 104 5.21 6.36 -1.42
C LEU A 104 3.74 6.79 -1.45
N ALA A 105 2.92 6.08 -2.22
CA ALA A 105 1.46 6.20 -2.24
C ALA A 105 0.81 5.17 -1.31
N GLN A 106 -0.46 5.34 -0.96
CA GLN A 106 -1.19 4.51 0.00
C GLN A 106 -2.20 3.57 -0.66
N PHE A 107 -2.12 3.41 -1.97
CA PHE A 107 -3.11 2.81 -2.87
C PHE A 107 -4.30 3.73 -3.14
N PHE A 108 -4.86 3.61 -4.35
CA PHE A 108 -5.87 4.54 -4.86
C PHE A 108 -7.10 4.69 -3.96
N ASP A 109 -7.52 3.63 -3.26
CA ASP A 109 -8.68 3.68 -2.37
C ASP A 109 -8.42 4.38 -1.02
N ARG A 110 -7.15 4.57 -0.64
CA ARG A 110 -6.73 5.35 0.53
C ARG A 110 -6.33 6.78 0.17
N ASP A 111 -5.82 6.99 -1.05
CA ASP A 111 -5.38 8.31 -1.53
C ASP A 111 -6.53 9.17 -2.12
N ALA A 112 -7.70 8.58 -2.40
CA ALA A 112 -8.87 9.29 -2.90
C ALA A 112 -10.04 9.27 -1.88
N PRO A 113 -10.96 10.25 -1.92
CA PRO A 113 -12.24 10.16 -1.23
C PRO A 113 -12.97 8.88 -1.63
N ALA A 114 -13.65 8.23 -0.67
CA ALA A 114 -14.28 6.93 -0.87
C ALA A 114 -15.21 6.87 -2.11
N ASP A 115 -15.99 7.93 -2.35
CA ASP A 115 -16.86 8.04 -3.53
C ASP A 115 -16.06 8.06 -4.85
N MET A 116 -14.91 8.72 -4.86
CA MET A 116 -14.00 8.74 -6.02
C MET A 116 -13.31 7.39 -6.21
N ALA A 117 -12.82 6.80 -5.13
CA ALA A 117 -12.18 5.48 -5.15
C ALA A 117 -13.13 4.42 -5.74
N LYS A 118 -14.37 4.40 -5.27
CA LYS A 118 -15.42 3.50 -5.76
C LYS A 118 -15.67 3.71 -7.25
N ALA A 119 -15.92 4.94 -7.68
CA ALA A 119 -16.20 5.24 -9.08
C ALA A 119 -15.00 4.91 -9.99
N GLY A 120 -13.78 5.17 -9.54
CA GLY A 120 -12.54 4.84 -10.25
C GLY A 120 -12.38 3.33 -10.43
N MET A 121 -12.61 2.54 -9.38
CA MET A 121 -12.52 1.07 -9.45
C MET A 121 -13.55 0.47 -10.41
N GLU A 122 -14.80 0.96 -10.38
CA GLU A 122 -15.83 0.58 -11.35
C GLU A 122 -15.39 0.94 -12.80
N GLY A 123 -14.82 2.13 -12.98
CA GLY A 123 -14.25 2.57 -14.26
C GLY A 123 -13.10 1.70 -14.76
N PHE A 124 -12.15 1.32 -13.90
CA PHE A 124 -11.05 0.44 -14.26
C PHE A 124 -11.55 -0.95 -14.69
N GLN A 125 -12.54 -1.51 -13.97
CA GLN A 125 -13.15 -2.79 -14.32
C GLN A 125 -13.88 -2.73 -15.68
N GLU A 126 -14.64 -1.66 -15.92
CA GLU A 126 -15.31 -1.47 -17.21
C GLU A 126 -14.30 -1.34 -18.34
N PHE A 127 -13.25 -0.53 -18.17
CA PHE A 127 -12.22 -0.34 -19.20
C PHE A 127 -11.50 -1.64 -19.57
N MET A 128 -11.25 -2.53 -18.59
CA MET A 128 -10.63 -3.84 -18.86
C MET A 128 -11.47 -4.73 -19.79
N VAL A 129 -12.80 -4.56 -19.81
CA VAL A 129 -13.71 -5.39 -20.61
C VAL A 129 -14.22 -4.65 -21.86
N LYS A 130 -14.36 -3.32 -21.78
CA LYS A 130 -14.93 -2.43 -22.80
C LYS A 130 -14.06 -1.18 -22.94
N PRO A 131 -12.84 -1.29 -23.49
CA PRO A 131 -11.92 -0.17 -23.61
C PRO A 131 -12.47 0.98 -24.47
N GLU A 132 -13.40 0.70 -25.39
CA GLU A 132 -14.10 1.69 -26.21
C GLU A 132 -14.96 2.67 -25.39
N ASN A 133 -15.31 2.33 -24.15
CA ASN A 133 -16.08 3.19 -23.26
C ASN A 133 -15.24 4.24 -22.52
N VAL A 134 -13.95 4.40 -22.84
CA VAL A 134 -13.03 5.27 -22.10
C VAL A 134 -13.56 6.70 -21.92
N ASP A 135 -14.12 7.32 -22.96
CA ASP A 135 -14.63 8.69 -22.87
C ASP A 135 -15.84 8.77 -21.90
N ALA A 136 -16.75 7.80 -21.98
CA ALA A 136 -17.91 7.73 -21.08
C ALA A 136 -17.50 7.44 -19.63
N ILE A 137 -16.45 6.65 -19.42
CA ILE A 137 -15.85 6.40 -18.10
C ILE A 137 -15.28 7.72 -17.56
N LEU A 138 -14.45 8.42 -18.35
CA LEU A 138 -13.84 9.69 -17.96
C LEU A 138 -14.89 10.77 -17.64
N GLU A 139 -15.95 10.89 -18.43
CA GLU A 139 -17.05 11.83 -18.15
C GLU A 139 -17.75 11.54 -16.81
N ARG A 140 -17.96 10.27 -16.46
CA ARG A 140 -18.54 9.89 -15.16
C ARG A 140 -17.58 10.19 -14.02
N LEU A 141 -16.30 9.88 -14.18
CA LEU A 141 -15.27 10.19 -13.18
C LEU A 141 -15.15 11.69 -12.93
N GLU A 142 -15.23 12.52 -13.98
CA GLU A 142 -15.21 13.98 -13.83
C GLU A 142 -16.43 14.51 -13.04
N LYS A 143 -17.63 13.98 -13.32
CA LYS A 143 -18.84 14.32 -12.54
C LYS A 143 -18.69 13.98 -11.05
N VAL A 144 -18.07 12.83 -10.74
CA VAL A 144 -17.77 12.44 -9.35
C VAL A 144 -16.73 13.38 -8.75
N ARG A 145 -15.64 13.66 -9.47
CA ARG A 145 -14.57 14.56 -9.02
C ARG A 145 -15.12 15.93 -8.60
N GLN A 146 -15.96 16.54 -9.44
CA GLN A 146 -16.59 17.84 -9.16
C GLN A 146 -17.49 17.84 -7.91
N LYS A 147 -18.06 16.68 -7.55
CA LYS A 147 -18.93 16.55 -6.36
C LYS A 147 -18.12 16.36 -5.08
N VAL A 148 -17.06 15.55 -5.14
CA VAL A 148 -16.35 15.04 -3.96
C VAL A 148 -15.15 15.90 -3.56
N TYR A 149 -14.50 16.56 -4.53
CA TYR A 149 -13.42 17.50 -4.28
C TYR A 149 -13.97 18.93 -4.43
N LYS A 150 -14.10 19.62 -3.31
CA LYS A 150 -14.52 21.03 -3.22
C LYS A 150 -13.33 21.96 -3.10
#